data_AF-A0A6H9GE92-F1
#
_entry.id   AF-A0A6H9GE92-F1
#
_cell.length_a   1.000
_cell.length_b   1.000
_cell.length_c   1.000
_cell.angle_alpha   90.00
_cell.angle_beta   90.00
_cell.angle_gamma   90.00
#
_symmetry.space_group_name_H-M   'P 1'
#
loop_
_entity.id
_entity.type
_entity.pdbx_description
1 polymer ?
#
loop_
_entity_poly.entity_id
_entity_poly.type
_entity_poly.pdbx_seq_one_letter_code
_entity_poly.pdbx_strand_id
1 'polypeptide(L)'
;MNAVLQLNQPSQKAKASFLSETISDYGVEAILSELIEFVLAEYPDQLHCAVLSAYLIPAKNYVAVLNNRENFRLEMNHPNFINVEMNNG
;
A
#
# COMPACT_ATOMS: atom_id res chain seq x y z
N MET A 1 30.28 31.04 -6.90
CA MET A 1 29.72 29.68 -7.01
C MET A 1 28.39 29.66 -6.27
N ASN A 2 27.27 29.85 -6.96
CA ASN A 2 25.95 29.72 -6.35
C ASN A 2 25.42 28.32 -6.69
N ALA A 3 25.59 27.39 -5.76
CA ALA A 3 24.89 26.11 -5.82
C ALA A 3 23.40 26.40 -5.56
N VAL A 4 22.64 26.55 -6.64
CA VAL A 4 21.19 26.50 -6.59
C VAL A 4 20.85 25.11 -6.07
N LEU A 5 20.36 25.03 -4.83
CA LEU A 5 19.74 23.83 -4.28
C LEU A 5 18.54 23.51 -5.18
N GLN A 6 18.75 22.70 -6.21
CA GLN A 6 17.68 22.08 -6.96
C GLN A 6 16.96 21.15 -5.98
N LEU A 7 15.86 21.65 -5.42
CA LEU A 7 14.91 20.86 -4.65
C LEU A 7 14.34 19.83 -5.64
N ASN A 8 14.98 18.65 -5.72
CA ASN A 8 14.56 17.57 -6.59
C ASN A 8 13.15 17.16 -6.19
N GLN A 9 12.14 17.68 -6.89
CA GLN A 9 10.78 17.21 -6.72
C GLN A 9 10.77 15.74 -7.13
N PRO A 10 10.35 14.81 -6.25
CA PRO A 10 10.31 13.41 -6.61
C PRO A 10 9.37 13.24 -7.80
N SER A 11 9.82 12.45 -8.78
CA SER A 11 9.00 12.09 -9.95
C SER A 11 7.67 11.50 -9.48
N GLN A 12 6.60 11.62 -10.28
CA GLN A 12 5.30 11.04 -9.92
C GLN A 12 5.39 9.55 -9.55
N LYS A 13 6.32 8.83 -10.18
CA LYS A 13 6.61 7.43 -9.87
C LYS A 13 7.24 7.25 -8.47
N ALA A 14 8.18 8.11 -8.09
CA ALA A 14 8.79 8.09 -6.76
C ALA A 14 7.76 8.44 -5.66
N LYS A 15 6.87 9.41 -5.93
CA LYS A 15 5.77 9.76 -5.00
C LYS A 15 4.79 8.61 -4.80
N ALA A 16 4.42 7.92 -5.88
CA ALA A 16 3.52 6.77 -5.81
C ALA A 16 4.15 5.58 -5.05
N SER A 17 5.46 5.33 -5.25
CA SER A 17 6.19 4.28 -4.52
C SER A 17 6.25 4.59 -3.02
N PHE A 18 6.65 5.81 -2.66
CA PHE A 18 6.72 6.24 -1.27
C PHE A 18 5.37 6.12 -0.55
N LEU A 19 4.28 6.49 -1.22
CA LEU A 19 2.94 6.37 -0.66
C LEU A 19 2.53 4.91 -0.46
N SER A 20 2.87 4.04 -1.40
CA SER A 20 2.56 2.60 -1.33
C SER A 20 3.31 1.93 -0.17
N GLU A 21 4.62 2.21 -0.06
CA GLU A 21 5.47 1.77 1.04
C GLU A 21 4.94 2.27 2.40
N THR A 22 4.57 3.56 2.49
CA THR A 22 3.95 4.14 3.69
C THR A 22 2.66 3.41 4.07
N ILE A 23 1.78 3.13 3.09
CA ILE A 23 0.51 2.42 3.32
C ILE A 23 0.76 1.01 3.87
N SER A 24 1.77 0.31 3.32
CA SER A 24 2.17 -1.02 3.77
C SER A 24 2.79 -1.00 5.17
N ASP A 25 3.75 -0.10 5.42
CA ASP A 25 4.47 0.00 6.69
C ASP A 25 3.55 0.29 7.88
N TYR A 26 2.54 1.13 7.67
CA TYR A 26 1.55 1.45 8.70
C TYR A 26 0.38 0.45 8.76
N GLY A 27 0.35 -0.58 7.91
CA GLY A 27 -0.69 -1.59 7.92
C GLY A 27 -2.09 -1.02 7.67
N VAL A 28 -2.21 0.01 6.84
CA VAL A 28 -3.46 0.79 6.67
C VAL A 28 -4.62 -0.10 6.22
N GLU A 29 -4.36 -1.13 5.41
CA GLU A 29 -5.38 -2.09 4.98
C GLU A 29 -5.99 -2.88 6.15
N ALA A 30 -5.15 -3.30 7.10
CA ALA A 30 -5.58 -4.03 8.28
C ALA A 30 -6.41 -3.13 9.20
N ILE A 31 -5.93 -1.90 9.44
CA ILE A 31 -6.66 -0.90 10.23
C ILE A 31 -8.04 -0.62 9.63
N LEU A 32 -8.13 -0.45 8.31
CA LEU A 32 -9.42 -0.25 7.64
C LEU A 32 -10.34 -1.47 7.77
N SER A 33 -9.78 -2.69 7.78
CA SER A 33 -10.55 -3.92 7.99
C SER A 33 -11.13 -3.99 9.40
N GLU A 34 -10.29 -3.76 10.41
CA GLU A 34 -10.70 -3.73 11.82
C GLU A 34 -11.75 -2.64 12.08
N LEU A 35 -11.58 -1.46 11.47
CA LEU A 35 -12.54 -0.37 11.62
C LEU A 35 -13.90 -0.70 11.00
N ILE A 36 -13.93 -1.40 9.85
CA ILE A 36 -15.18 -1.87 9.24
C ILE A 36 -15.86 -2.88 10.16
N GLU A 37 -15.11 -3.84 10.70
CA GLU A 37 -15.64 -4.86 11.63
C GLU A 37 -16.22 -4.21 12.88
N PHE A 38 -15.51 -3.25 13.47
CA PHE A 38 -15.98 -2.47 14.62
C PHE A 38 -17.30 -1.74 14.31
N VAL A 39 -17.38 -1.03 13.18
CA VAL A 39 -18.59 -0.30 12.77
C VAL A 39 -19.78 -1.25 12.59
N LEU A 40 -19.55 -2.43 12.00
CA LEU A 40 -20.62 -3.39 11.73
C LEU A 40 -21.06 -4.17 12.97
N ALA A 41 -20.16 -4.38 13.94
CA ALA A 41 -20.43 -5.18 15.13
C ALA A 41 -20.92 -4.37 16.34
N GLU A 42 -20.36 -3.17 16.55
CA GLU A 42 -20.54 -2.42 17.81
C GLU A 42 -21.38 -1.14 17.66
N TYR A 43 -21.56 -0.63 16.44
CA TYR A 43 -22.26 0.64 16.26
C TYR A 43 -23.79 0.44 16.22
N PRO A 44 -24.55 1.10 17.11
CA PRO A 44 -25.97 0.76 17.32
C PRO A 44 -26.91 1.34 16.25
N ASP A 45 -26.47 2.39 15.54
CA ASP A 45 -27.28 3.08 14.54
C ASP A 45 -27.00 2.56 13.14
N GLN A 46 -27.94 1.79 12.60
CA GLN A 46 -27.82 1.18 11.27
C GLN A 46 -27.65 2.19 10.13
N LEU A 47 -28.22 3.40 10.24
CA LEU A 47 -28.05 4.42 9.21
C LEU A 47 -26.62 4.94 9.21
N HIS A 48 -26.07 5.23 10.39
CA HIS A 48 -24.67 5.62 10.52
C HIS A 48 -23.72 4.50 10.12
N CYS A 49 -24.01 3.24 10.47
CA CYS A 49 -23.24 2.09 9.98
C CYS A 49 -23.19 2.07 8.45
N ALA A 50 -24.36 2.19 7.80
CA ALA A 50 -24.44 2.16 6.34
C ALA A 50 -23.63 3.30 5.70
N VAL A 51 -23.72 4.52 6.26
CA VAL A 51 -22.94 5.67 5.79
C VAL A 51 -21.45 5.42 5.96
N LEU A 52 -21.00 5.00 7.14
CA LEU A 52 -19.58 4.75 7.42
C LEU A 52 -19.02 3.63 6.54
N SER A 53 -19.73 2.51 6.42
CA SER A 53 -19.34 1.39 5.55
C SER A 53 -19.25 1.80 4.08
N ALA A 54 -20.13 2.70 3.62
CA ALA A 54 -20.08 3.22 2.24
C ALA A 54 -18.80 4.01 1.92
N TYR A 55 -18.11 4.57 2.92
CA TYR A 55 -16.81 5.21 2.74
C TYR A 55 -15.64 4.26 3.04
N LEU A 56 -15.73 3.45 4.09
CA LEU A 56 -14.64 2.60 4.55
C LEU A 56 -14.36 1.43 3.59
N ILE A 57 -15.41 0.80 3.04
CA ILE A 57 -15.24 -0.34 2.12
C ILE A 57 -14.50 0.08 0.83
N PRO A 58 -14.90 1.16 0.14
CA PRO A 58 -14.14 1.63 -1.02
C PRO A 58 -12.70 2.03 -0.70
N ALA A 59 -12.48 2.68 0.46
CA ALA A 59 -11.13 3.05 0.90
C ALA A 59 -10.24 1.82 1.10
N LYS A 60 -10.74 0.78 1.78
CA LYS A 60 -10.05 -0.49 1.95
C LYS A 60 -9.74 -1.13 0.60
N ASN A 61 -10.72 -1.20 -0.30
CA ASN A 61 -10.53 -1.83 -1.61
C ASN A 61 -9.48 -1.09 -2.45
N TYR A 62 -9.46 0.24 -2.39
CA TYR A 62 -8.44 1.02 -3.07
C TYR A 62 -7.03 0.72 -2.53
N VAL A 63 -6.88 0.68 -1.21
CA VAL A 63 -5.61 0.32 -0.55
C VAL A 63 -5.18 -1.10 -0.92
N ALA A 64 -6.08 -2.07 -0.89
CA ALA A 64 -5.79 -3.46 -1.28
C ALA A 64 -5.30 -3.57 -2.74
N VAL A 65 -5.88 -2.77 -3.66
CA VAL A 65 -5.43 -2.70 -5.05
C VAL A 65 -4.01 -2.12 -5.15
N LEU A 66 -3.68 -1.11 -4.35
CA LEU A 66 -2.32 -0.55 -4.31
C LEU A 66 -1.30 -1.60 -3.81
N ASN A 67 -1.60 -2.26 -2.69
CA ASN A 67 -0.74 -3.30 -2.10
C ASN A 67 -0.53 -4.46 -3.08
N ASN A 68 -1.60 -4.98 -3.70
CA ASN A 68 -1.50 -6.08 -4.66
C ASN A 68 -0.68 -5.71 -5.90
N ARG A 69 -0.80 -4.47 -6.39
CA ARG A 69 -0.02 -3.99 -7.53
C ARG A 69 1.46 -3.88 -7.18
N GLU A 70 1.79 -3.51 -5.95
CA GLU A 70 3.17 -3.44 -5.48
C GLU A 70 3.77 -4.84 -5.28
N ASN A 71 3.03 -5.76 -4.63
CA ASN A 71 3.42 -7.16 -4.48
C ASN A 71 3.67 -7.83 -5.84
N PHE A 72 2.77 -7.64 -6.81
CA PHE A 72 2.96 -8.16 -8.17
C PHE A 72 4.22 -7.60 -8.84
N ARG A 73 4.54 -6.32 -8.61
CA ARG A 73 5.77 -5.71 -9.15
C ARG A 73 7.03 -6.27 -8.48
N LEU A 74 6.99 -6.54 -7.18
CA LEU A 74 8.09 -7.19 -6.47
C LEU A 74 8.32 -8.61 -7.00
N GLU A 75 7.25 -9.39 -7.17
CA GLU A 75 7.32 -10.73 -7.78
C GLU A 75 7.90 -10.69 -9.21
N MET A 76 7.49 -9.73 -10.03
CA MET A 76 8.00 -9.60 -11.41
C MET A 76 9.47 -9.15 -11.49
N ASN A 77 9.93 -8.37 -10.51
CA ASN A 77 11.32 -7.89 -10.42
C ASN A 77 12.26 -8.89 -9.72
N HIS A 78 11.73 -10.00 -9.23
CA HIS A 78 12.51 -11.19 -8.86
C HIS A 78 12.33 -12.27 -9.95
N PRO A 79 12.92 -12.11 -11.16
CA PRO A 79 13.07 -13.26 -12.02
C PRO A 79 14.04 -14.19 -11.28
N ASN A 80 13.48 -15.24 -10.68
CA ASN A 80 14.14 -16.42 -10.13
C ASN A 80 15.67 -16.34 -10.20
N PHE A 81 16.33 -16.15 -9.05
CA PHE A 81 17.75 -16.48 -8.89
C PHE A 81 17.91 -18.01 -9.00
N ILE A 82 17.69 -18.56 -10.19
CA ILE A 82 18.04 -19.93 -10.55
C ILE A 82 19.40 -19.83 -11.24
N ASN A 83 20.40 -20.27 -10.49
CA ASN A 83 21.72 -20.74 -10.91
C ASN A 83 22.63 -19.78 -11.68
N VAL A 84 23.68 -19.33 -11.00
CA VAL A 84 25.03 -19.32 -11.59
C VAL A 84 25.96 -20.02 -10.59
N GLU A 85 26.45 -21.18 -11.00
CA GLU A 85 27.35 -22.09 -10.28
C GLU A 85 28.68 -21.42 -9.89
N MET A 86 29.27 -21.82 -8.76
CA MET A 86 30.72 -22.00 -8.70
C MET A 86 31.04 -23.33 -8.02
N ASN A 87 31.25 -24.32 -8.87
CA ASN A 87 31.95 -25.56 -8.61
C ASN A 87 33.38 -25.20 -8.15
N ASN A 88 33.67 -25.31 -6.85
CA ASN A 88 35.03 -25.25 -6.36
C ASN A 88 35.66 -26.63 -6.62
N GLY A 89 36.47 -26.70 -7.69
CA GLY A 89 37.43 -27.77 -7.88
C GLY A 89 38.47 -27.85 -6.77
#